data_AF-A0A1L9QVP0-F1
#
_entry.id   AF-A0A1L9QVP0-F1
#
_cell.length_a   1.000
_cell.length_b   1.000
_cell.length_c   1.000
_cell.angle_alpha   90.00
_cell.angle_beta   90.00
_cell.angle_gamma   90.00
#
_symmetry.space_group_name_H-M   'P 1'
#
loop_
_entity.id
_entity.type
_entity.pdbx_description
1 polymer ?
#
loop_
_entity_poly.entity_id
_entity_poly.type
_entity_poly.pdbx_seq_one_letter_code
_entity_poly.pdbx_strand_id
1 'polypeptide(L)' 'MLTSTEGVSDYISDLFGSVGSINAISFEEWFFLQTTFQILSSNCEEHKAVHRILRAVRRGQIKIIRESVAS' A
#
# COMPACT_ATOMS: atom_id res chain seq x y z
N MET A 1 6.11 -21.56 -7.24
CA MET A 1 6.66 -21.04 -5.98
C MET A 1 6.92 -19.58 -6.25
N LEU A 2 5.95 -18.71 -5.94
CA LEU A 2 6.07 -17.28 -6.20
C LEU A 2 7.26 -16.78 -5.39
N THR A 3 8.19 -16.12 -6.06
CA THR A 3 9.33 -15.51 -5.37
C THR A 3 8.79 -14.44 -4.41
N SER A 4 9.47 -14.22 -3.30
CA SER A 4 9.06 -13.24 -2.28
C SER A 4 8.79 -11.83 -2.83
N THR A 5 9.26 -11.52 -4.04
CA THR A 5 9.03 -10.26 -4.76
C THR A 5 7.67 -10.23 -5.48
N GLU A 6 7.22 -11.35 -6.07
CA GLU A 6 5.90 -11.43 -6.73
C GLU A 6 4.78 -11.29 -5.70
N GLY A 7 4.93 -11.90 -4.52
CA GLY A 7 3.95 -11.74 -3.43
C GLY A 7 3.80 -10.30 -2.92
N VAL A 8 4.86 -9.49 -2.98
CA VAL A 8 4.79 -8.06 -2.60
C VAL A 8 4.06 -7.25 -3.66
N SER A 9 4.31 -7.52 -4.94
CA SER A 9 3.64 -6.83 -6.04
C SER A 9 2.14 -7.13 -6.07
N ASP A 10 1.76 -8.40 -5.89
CA ASP A 10 0.35 -8.81 -5.83
C ASP A 10 -0.35 -8.15 -4.64
N TYR A 11 0.28 -8.17 -3.45
CA TYR A 11 -0.27 -7.54 -2.26
C TYR A 11 -0.46 -6.02 -2.41
N ILE A 12 0.51 -5.31 -3.00
CA ILE A 12 0.37 -3.86 -3.27
C ILE A 12 -0.77 -3.59 -4.25
N SER A 13 -0.94 -4.45 -5.25
CA SER A 13 -2.00 -4.33 -6.26
C SER A 13 -3.39 -4.53 -5.64
N ASP A 14 -3.54 -5.54 -4.80
CA ASP A 14 -4.79 -5.81 -4.06
C ASP A 14 -5.12 -4.67 -3.10
N LEU A 15 -4.12 -4.16 -2.38
CA LEU A 15 -4.26 -3.01 -1.50
C LEU A 15 -4.68 -1.75 -2.27
N PHE A 16 -4.16 -1.55 -3.48
CA PHE A 16 -4.59 -0.44 -4.34
C PHE A 16 -6.06 -0.53 -4.73
N GLY A 17 -6.52 -1.73 -5.08
CA GLY A 17 -7.91 -2.00 -5.40
C GLY A 17 -8.82 -1.72 -4.21
N SER A 18 -8.46 -2.22 -3.03
CA SER A 18 -9.26 -2.06 -1.81
C SER A 18 -9.32 -0.59 -1.35
N VAL A 19 -8.17 0.09 -1.30
CA VAL A 19 -8.07 1.51 -0.94
C VAL A 19 -8.88 2.39 -1.89
N GLY A 20 -8.83 2.13 -3.20
CA GLY A 20 -9.60 2.89 -4.19
C GLY A 20 -11.12 2.77 -4.01
N SER A 21 -11.60 1.65 -3.45
CA SER A 21 -13.02 1.41 -3.22
C SER A 21 -13.53 1.98 -1.88
N ILE A 22 -12.73 1.90 -0.81
CA ILE A 22 -13.17 2.19 0.57
C ILE A 22 -12.62 3.53 1.09
N ASN A 23 -11.58 4.09 0.45
CA ASN A 23 -10.83 5.26 0.93
C ASN A 23 -10.35 5.12 2.39
N ALA A 24 -10.03 3.89 2.79
CA ALA A 24 -9.42 3.58 4.07
C ALA A 24 -8.26 2.59 3.87
N ILE A 25 -7.36 2.59 4.84
CA ILE A 25 -6.26 1.65 4.97
C ILE A 25 -6.09 1.31 6.46
N SER A 26 -5.70 0.10 6.79
CA SER A 26 -5.41 -0.26 8.17
C SER A 26 -4.08 0.31 8.65
N PHE A 27 -3.87 0.31 9.96
CA PHE A 27 -2.58 0.70 10.54
C PHE A 27 -1.44 -0.22 10.06
N GLU A 28 -1.70 -1.53 9.95
CA GLU A 28 -0.70 -2.53 9.52
C GLU A 28 -0.32 -2.33 8.05
N GLU A 29 -1.30 -2.16 7.18
CA GLU A 29 -1.08 -1.88 5.76
C GLU A 29 -0.37 -0.53 5.56
N TRP A 30 -0.74 0.50 6.33
CA TRP A 30 -0.04 1.79 6.30
C TRP A 30 1.43 1.67 6.72
N PHE A 31 1.70 0.92 7.80
CA PHE A 31 3.07 0.66 8.26
C PHE A 31 3.86 -0.14 7.21
N PHE A 32 3.27 -1.21 6.68
CA PHE A 32 3.87 -2.00 5.60
C PHE A 32 4.23 -1.13 4.39
N LEU A 33 3.34 -0.24 3.95
CA LEU A 33 3.61 0.69 2.85
C LEU A 33 4.77 1.64 3.16
N GLN A 34 4.89 2.14 4.38
CA GLN A 34 6.03 2.99 4.76
C GLN A 34 7.36 2.23 4.69
N THR A 35 7.41 1.02 5.23
CA THR A 35 8.62 0.18 5.18
C THR A 35 8.96 -0.17 3.73
N THR A 36 7.95 -0.53 2.94
CA THR A 36 8.12 -0.91 1.53
C THR A 36 8.60 0.27 0.69
N PHE A 37 8.10 1.49 0.94
CA PHE A 37 8.56 2.71 0.28
C PHE A 37 10.06 2.98 0.49
N GLN A 38 10.61 2.62 1.66
CA GLN A 38 12.02 2.81 1.99
C GLN A 38 12.94 1.77 1.32
N ILE A 39 12.41 0.58 1.02
CA ILE A 39 13.19 -0.55 0.48
C ILE A 39 13.15 -0.58 -1.05
N LEU A 40 12.02 -0.20 -1.65
CA LEU A 40 11.85 -0.22 -3.10
C LEU A 40 12.65 0.87 -3.79
N SER A 41 13.24 0.52 -4.94
CA SER A 41 13.88 1.49 -5.83
C SER A 41 12.86 2.53 -6.29
N SER A 42 13.25 3.81 -6.29
CA SER A 42 12.39 4.94 -6.69
C SER A 42 11.85 4.84 -8.12
N ASN A 43 12.46 4.02 -8.97
CA ASN A 43 12.08 3.85 -10.36
C ASN A 43 11.09 2.72 -10.62
N CYS A 44 10.74 1.87 -9.63
CA CYS A 44 9.78 0.79 -9.83
C CYS A 44 8.32 1.26 -9.70
N GLU A 45 7.40 0.55 -10.35
CA GLU A 45 5.97 0.93 -10.36
C GLU A 45 5.34 0.79 -8.99
N GLU A 46 5.76 -0.21 -8.21
CA GLU A 46 5.32 -0.44 -6.84
C GLU A 46 5.70 0.76 -5.95
N HIS A 47 6.90 1.33 -6.13
CA HIS A 47 7.31 2.52 -5.38
C HIS A 47 6.40 3.71 -5.70
N LYS A 48 6.09 3.93 -6.98
CA LYS A 48 5.17 5.00 -7.41
C LYS A 48 3.77 4.78 -6.86
N ALA A 49 3.31 3.54 -6.86
CA ALA A 49 2.02 3.13 -6.32
C ALA A 49 1.98 3.43 -4.81
N VAL A 50 2.88 2.83 -4.03
CA VAL A 50 3.01 3.06 -2.58
C VAL A 50 3.06 4.55 -2.24
N HIS A 51 3.85 5.33 -2.98
CA HIS A 51 3.95 6.78 -2.79
C HIS A 51 2.61 7.51 -2.96
N ARG A 52 1.78 7.12 -3.93
CA ARG A 52 0.45 7.73 -4.15
C ARG A 52 -0.48 7.48 -2.96
N ILE A 53 -0.51 6.26 -2.42
CA ILE A 53 -1.33 5.94 -1.23
C ILE A 53 -0.84 6.74 -0.04
N LEU A 54 0.46 6.71 0.26
CA LEU A 54 1.03 7.44 1.40
C LEU A 54 0.76 8.95 1.29
N ARG A 55 0.82 9.52 0.07
CA ARG A 55 0.49 10.92 -0.19
C ARG A 55 -0.99 11.22 0.04
N ALA A 56 -1.89 10.34 -0.37
CA ALA A 56 -3.33 10.49 -0.15
C ALA A 56 -3.71 10.38 1.34
N VAL A 57 -3.06 9.48 2.10
CA VAL A 57 -3.18 9.40 3.56
C VAL A 57 -2.73 10.71 4.22
N ARG A 58 -1.55 11.24 3.85
CA ARG A 58 -1.02 12.53 4.39
C ARG A 58 -1.93 13.73 4.09
N ARG A 59 -2.70 13.67 3.01
CA ARG A 59 -3.68 14.70 2.63
C ARG A 59 -5.05 14.52 3.30
N GLY A 60 -5.22 13.48 4.12
CA GLY A 60 -6.50 13.16 4.75
C GLY A 60 -7.55 12.62 3.78
N GLN A 61 -7.15 12.19 2.58
CA GLN A 61 -8.05 11.62 1.58
C GLN A 61 -8.34 10.14 1.84
N ILE A 62 -7.40 9.44 2.47
CA ILE A 62 -7.54 8.06 2.94
C ILE A 62 -7.46 8.06 4.46
N LYS A 63 -8.41 7.40 5.12
CA LYS A 63 -8.43 7.26 6.59
C LYS A 63 -7.63 6.04 7.04
N ILE A 64 -6.91 6.17 8.15
CA ILE A 64 -6.29 5.02 8.82
C ILE A 64 -7.31 4.41 9.78
N ILE A 65 -7.62 3.13 9.61
CA ILE A 65 -8.56 2.36 10.45
C ILE A 65 -7.83 1.23 11.18
N ARG A 66 -8.51 0.61 12.16
CA ARG A 66 -7.91 -0.48 12.98
C ARG A 66 -7.92 -1.84 12.28
N GLU A 67 -8.80 -2.06 11.31
CA GLU A 67 -9.00 -3.36 10.66
C GLU A 67 -8.42 -3.35 9.24
N SER A 68 -7.83 -4.48 8.83
CA SER A 68 -7.28 -4.70 7.48
C SER A 68 -8.35 -4.51 6.40
N VAL A 69 -7.98 -3.89 5.28
CA VAL A 69 -8.91 -3.63 4.15
C VAL A 69 -8.72 -4.65 3.04
N ALA A 70 -7.51 -5.20 2.89
CA ALA A 70 -7.27 -6.45 2.20
C ALA A 70 -7.72 -7.61 3.10
N SER A 71 -8.86 -8.22 2.78
CA SER A 71 -9.39 -9.46 3.38
C SER A 71 -9.49 -10.54 2.32
#